data_AF-A0A3E0K155-F1
#
_entry.id   AF-A0A3E0K155-F1
#
_cell.length_a   1.000
_cell.length_b   1.000
_cell.length_c   1.000
_cell.angle_alpha   90.00
_cell.angle_beta   90.00
_cell.angle_gamma   90.00
#
_symmetry.space_group_name_H-M   'P 1'
#
loop_
_entity.id
_entity.type
_entity.pdbx_description
1 polymer ?
#
loop_
_entity_poly.entity_id
_entity_poly.type
_entity_poly.pdbx_seq_one_letter_code
_entity_poly.pdbx_strand_id
1 'polypeptide(L)'
;MDRRIQELIDFTRKKFGLENYRLQRHRLYRDVNIFNETVYTLCMEWFPAHVTEHEDDGSNPEGTAVIEIDLNSNKFARVIFVEGKSYSQDGISFVNSKINDIIQWIERETGLKYGKHFKLHKESEGELLFNACYEGVAVSPAGFIEVKFDQEGKLTLFSCQGQFPSEEMVKEETYALSLETVEHLAKEQLKLVEFPSYEQKKLIPVYAVEEIYVTNDGKSVFPYERIAAGRPYLKIDQTIYWDQPINEPLNRKEIRWFEDVTAEQAFSFEPSPDSFPITKAEQEKCMFAVMDFLRREYPNDTGKWILKTLHRDKGYILASLVANRLDNHVFQRKMTVMIDTKNFQAVNYIDNNKLLSKFFDQFQTLDKVTIDKEEAYEKIKKFYELKPLYFYDFAQKQYILCGKLDCRYGVNASNGEVIDLNDL
;
A
#
# COMPACT_ATOMS: atom_id res chain seq x y z
N MET A 1 27.88 16.11 13.62
CA MET A 1 26.86 15.04 13.64
C MET A 1 26.32 14.94 15.05
N ASP A 2 25.01 14.76 15.22
CA ASP A 2 24.42 14.54 16.55
C ASP A 2 24.96 13.24 17.17
N ARG A 3 25.24 13.25 18.47
CA ARG A 3 25.86 12.10 19.16
C ARG A 3 24.98 10.85 19.09
N ARG A 4 23.66 10.98 19.18
CA ARG A 4 22.71 9.85 19.14
C ARG A 4 22.68 9.21 17.76
N ILE A 5 22.79 10.03 16.71
CA ILE A 5 22.93 9.54 15.32
C ILE A 5 24.24 8.78 15.16
N GLN A 6 25.35 9.30 15.70
CA GLN A 6 26.64 8.62 15.64
C GLN A 6 26.61 7.25 16.35
N GLU A 7 25.98 7.16 17.53
CA GLU A 7 25.82 5.89 18.26
C GLU A 7 25.05 4.84 17.43
N LEU A 8 23.99 5.24 16.72
CA LEU A 8 23.23 4.36 15.83
C LEU A 8 24.03 3.94 14.58
N ILE A 9 24.82 4.86 14.02
CA ILE A 9 25.71 4.57 12.88
C ILE A 9 26.77 3.55 13.28
N ASP A 10 27.41 3.72 14.44
CA ASP A 10 28.45 2.81 14.93
C ASP A 10 27.87 1.43 15.26
N PHE A 11 26.68 1.40 15.88
CA PHE A 11 25.93 0.17 16.11
C PHE A 11 25.61 -0.56 14.80
N THR A 12 25.14 0.17 13.79
CA THR A 12 24.81 -0.38 12.46
C THR A 12 26.03 -0.95 11.78
N ARG A 13 27.14 -0.20 11.77
CA ARG A 13 28.41 -0.65 11.18
C ARG A 13 28.86 -1.97 11.78
N LYS A 14 28.88 -2.05 13.10
CA LYS A 14 29.31 -3.25 13.83
C LYS A 14 28.37 -4.43 13.57
N LYS A 15 27.06 -4.21 13.61
CA LYS A 15 26.07 -5.29 13.49
C LYS A 15 26.07 -5.95 12.11
N PHE A 16 26.20 -5.15 11.05
CA PHE A 16 26.14 -5.63 9.67
C PHE A 16 27.52 -5.81 9.02
N GLY A 17 28.60 -5.73 9.80
CA GLY A 17 29.94 -6.01 9.29
C GLY A 17 30.41 -5.03 8.22
N LEU A 18 30.09 -3.74 8.37
CA LEU A 18 30.28 -2.73 7.32
C LEU A 18 31.71 -2.12 7.32
N GLU A 19 32.73 -2.87 7.74
CA GLU A 19 34.11 -2.39 7.82
C GLU A 19 34.71 -2.08 6.43
N ASN A 20 34.29 -2.82 5.40
CA ASN A 20 34.64 -2.56 4.00
C ASN A 20 33.73 -1.52 3.32
N TYR A 21 33.00 -0.73 4.11
CA TYR A 21 32.10 0.30 3.61
C TYR A 21 32.44 1.66 4.19
N ARG A 22 32.08 2.71 3.46
CA ARG A 22 32.05 4.08 3.95
C ARG A 22 30.62 4.59 4.02
N LEU A 23 30.26 5.21 5.14
CA LEU A 23 28.99 5.93 5.22
C LEU A 23 29.07 7.13 4.28
N GLN A 24 28.27 7.11 3.23
CA GLN A 24 28.24 8.19 2.22
C GLN A 24 27.25 9.27 2.62
N ARG A 25 26.03 8.87 3.00
CA ARG A 25 24.98 9.80 3.42
C ARG A 25 24.12 9.17 4.50
N HIS A 26 23.53 10.02 5.33
CA HIS A 26 22.46 9.65 6.24
C HIS A 26 21.39 10.73 6.22
N ARG A 27 20.14 10.34 6.48
CA ARG A 27 19.01 11.25 6.51
C ARG A 27 18.00 10.80 7.56
N LEU A 28 17.45 11.78 8.26
CA LEU A 28 16.26 11.60 9.08
C LEU A 28 15.03 11.97 8.25
N TYR A 29 14.01 11.14 8.32
CA TYR A 29 12.69 11.46 7.79
C TYR A 29 11.62 10.94 8.72
N ARG A 30 10.39 11.39 8.49
CA ARG A 30 9.21 10.88 9.18
C ARG A 30 8.12 10.47 8.21
N ASP A 31 7.29 9.55 8.68
CA ASP A 31 6.05 9.20 8.03
C ASP A 31 4.93 9.01 9.05
N VAL A 32 3.69 8.97 8.58
CA VAL A 32 2.50 8.65 9.38
C VAL A 32 2.01 7.27 8.96
N ASN A 33 1.94 6.33 9.91
CA ASN A 33 1.46 4.98 9.62
C ASN A 33 -0.08 4.93 9.51
N ILE A 34 -0.63 3.73 9.23
CA ILE A 34 -2.09 3.51 9.16
C ILE A 34 -2.82 3.80 10.48
N PHE A 35 -2.13 3.78 11.61
CA PHE A 35 -2.68 4.08 12.94
C PHE A 35 -2.65 5.57 13.28
N ASN A 36 -2.21 6.41 12.33
CA ASN A 36 -2.04 7.85 12.49
C ASN A 36 -0.89 8.22 13.45
N GLU A 37 0.10 7.35 13.59
CA GLU A 37 1.27 7.57 14.45
C GLU A 37 2.46 8.05 13.63
N THR A 38 3.27 8.93 14.23
CA THR A 38 4.49 9.43 13.58
C THR A 38 5.64 8.45 13.79
N VAL A 39 6.20 7.97 12.70
CA VAL A 39 7.36 7.09 12.66
C VAL A 39 8.55 7.89 12.17
N TYR A 40 9.58 7.98 13.00
CA TYR A 40 10.86 8.59 12.63
C TYR A 40 11.86 7.51 12.22
N THR A 41 12.52 7.73 11.09
CA THR A 41 13.49 6.78 10.53
C THR A 41 14.81 7.46 10.24
N LEU A 42 15.89 6.82 10.67
CA LEU A 42 17.25 7.11 10.22
C LEU A 42 17.60 6.19 9.06
N CYS A 43 17.74 6.75 7.86
CA CYS A 43 18.29 6.06 6.70
C CYS A 43 19.79 6.34 6.59
N MET A 44 20.57 5.30 6.35
CA MET A 44 22.02 5.35 6.15
C MET A 44 22.37 4.63 4.86
N GLU A 45 23.22 5.25 4.06
CA GLU A 45 23.69 4.68 2.81
C GLU A 45 25.21 4.52 2.83
N TRP A 46 25.64 3.29 2.63
CA TRP A 46 27.01 2.84 2.81
C TRP A 46 27.55 2.33 1.48
N PHE A 47 28.56 2.99 0.96
CA PHE A 47 29.18 2.61 -0.31
C PHE A 47 30.32 1.65 -0.04
N PRO A 48 30.51 0.59 -0.86
CA PRO A 48 31.69 -0.26 -0.76
C PRO A 48 32.97 0.58 -0.88
N ALA A 49 33.98 0.29 -0.07
CA ALA A 49 35.19 1.11 0.03
C ALA A 49 35.99 1.18 -1.29
N HIS A 50 35.84 0.17 -2.16
CA HIS A 50 36.52 0.11 -3.46
C HIS A 50 35.84 0.96 -4.55
N VAL A 51 34.58 1.35 -4.36
CA VAL A 51 33.86 2.20 -5.32
C VAL A 51 34.32 3.62 -5.11
N THR A 52 34.95 4.25 -6.11
CA THR A 52 35.46 5.62 -6.04
C THR A 52 34.65 6.63 -6.84
N GLU A 53 33.85 6.16 -7.80
CA GLU A 53 33.07 6.96 -8.73
C GLU A 53 31.57 6.74 -8.51
N HIS A 54 30.77 7.77 -8.79
CA HIS A 54 29.31 7.69 -8.76
C HIS A 54 28.79 7.28 -10.12
N GLU A 55 27.66 6.58 -10.17
CA GLU A 55 26.96 6.32 -11.43
C GLU A 55 26.41 7.65 -11.98
N ASP A 56 26.60 7.88 -13.28
CA ASP A 56 26.24 9.15 -13.95
C ASP A 56 24.73 9.45 -13.91
N ASP A 57 23.91 8.42 -13.75
CA ASP A 57 22.45 8.50 -13.66
C ASP A 57 21.94 8.80 -12.24
N GLY A 58 22.83 8.88 -11.25
CA GLY A 58 22.51 9.11 -9.84
C GLY A 58 22.06 7.86 -9.07
N SER A 59 22.16 6.68 -9.68
CA SER A 59 21.87 5.40 -9.02
C SER A 59 22.92 5.05 -7.96
N ASN A 60 22.51 4.21 -7.01
CA ASN A 60 23.43 3.72 -6.00
C ASN A 60 24.30 2.60 -6.60
N PRO A 61 25.63 2.65 -6.44
CA PRO A 61 26.53 1.62 -6.95
C PRO A 61 26.17 0.22 -6.45
N GLU A 62 26.53 -0.77 -7.24
CA GLU A 62 26.39 -2.18 -6.88
C GLU A 62 26.95 -2.49 -5.47
N GLY A 63 26.18 -3.27 -4.71
CA GLY A 63 26.51 -3.69 -3.34
C GLY A 63 26.51 -2.60 -2.28
N THR A 64 26.07 -1.38 -2.61
CA THR A 64 25.70 -0.34 -1.64
C THR A 64 24.73 -0.90 -0.61
N ALA A 65 24.99 -0.67 0.68
CA ALA A 65 24.08 -1.04 1.75
C ALA A 65 23.21 0.17 2.11
N VAL A 66 21.89 0.03 1.99
CA VAL A 66 20.91 1.01 2.48
C VAL A 66 20.21 0.42 3.70
N ILE A 67 20.38 1.08 4.85
CA ILE A 67 19.93 0.56 6.15
C ILE A 67 19.09 1.62 6.85
N GLU A 68 17.90 1.21 7.28
CA GLU A 68 16.90 2.07 7.93
C GLU A 68 16.62 1.56 9.35
N ILE A 69 16.71 2.47 10.32
CA ILE A 69 16.36 2.24 11.73
C ILE A 69 15.13 3.05 12.08
N ASP A 70 14.10 2.38 12.60
CA ASP A 70 12.98 3.02 13.30
C ASP A 70 13.46 3.54 14.65
N LEU A 71 13.37 4.86 14.86
CA LEU A 71 13.89 5.53 16.05
C LEU A 71 13.01 5.35 17.28
N ASN A 72 11.73 5.00 17.11
CA ASN A 72 10.81 4.78 18.23
C ASN A 72 11.16 3.46 18.94
N SER A 73 11.48 2.43 18.14
CA SER A 73 11.77 1.07 18.60
C SER A 73 13.25 0.73 18.67
N ASN A 74 14.12 1.54 18.04
CA ASN A 74 15.54 1.25 17.80
C ASN A 74 15.78 -0.07 17.06
N LYS A 75 14.82 -0.50 16.23
CA LYS A 75 14.89 -1.73 15.43
C LYS A 75 15.14 -1.39 13.97
N PHE A 76 15.80 -2.29 13.26
CA PHE A 76 15.98 -2.17 11.83
C PHE A 76 14.65 -2.39 11.12
N ALA A 77 14.22 -1.43 10.33
CA ALA A 77 13.05 -1.56 9.47
C ALA A 77 13.44 -2.17 8.12
N ARG A 78 14.64 -1.84 7.62
CA ARG A 78 15.14 -2.30 6.33
C ARG A 78 16.66 -2.38 6.31
N VAL A 79 17.17 -3.39 5.63
CA VAL A 79 18.57 -3.61 5.26
C VAL A 79 18.55 -4.13 3.84
N ILE A 80 19.11 -3.41 2.88
CA ILE A 80 19.21 -3.89 1.50
C ILE A 80 20.61 -3.65 0.97
N PHE A 81 21.18 -4.68 0.33
CA PHE A 81 22.39 -4.60 -0.44
C PHE A 81 22.02 -4.55 -1.93
N VAL A 82 22.39 -3.46 -2.61
CA VAL A 82 22.03 -3.21 -4.00
C VAL A 82 22.52 -4.36 -4.91
N GLU A 83 21.65 -4.80 -5.81
CA GLU A 83 21.83 -5.98 -6.68
C GLU A 83 22.10 -7.30 -5.94
N GLY A 84 21.79 -7.37 -4.64
CA GLY A 84 21.98 -8.58 -3.84
C GLY A 84 23.45 -8.91 -3.58
N LYS A 85 24.38 -7.95 -3.69
CA LYS A 85 25.81 -8.17 -3.40
C LYS A 85 26.23 -7.57 -2.07
N SER A 86 26.69 -8.40 -1.14
CA SER A 86 27.20 -7.95 0.16
C SER A 86 28.73 -8.10 0.26
N TYR A 87 29.42 -7.00 0.58
CA TYR A 87 30.84 -6.96 0.91
C TYR A 87 31.08 -6.96 2.43
N SER A 88 30.05 -7.31 3.21
CA SER A 88 30.12 -7.35 4.67
C SER A 88 31.16 -8.37 5.16
N GLN A 89 31.87 -8.03 6.22
CA GLN A 89 32.79 -8.91 6.94
C GLN A 89 32.20 -9.25 8.30
N ASP A 90 32.05 -10.55 8.59
CA ASP A 90 31.43 -11.04 9.83
C ASP A 90 30.03 -10.45 10.10
N GLY A 91 29.29 -10.15 9.02
CA GLY A 91 27.90 -9.68 9.05
C GLY A 91 26.90 -10.80 9.28
N ILE A 92 25.61 -10.50 9.12
CA ILE A 92 24.54 -11.49 9.27
C ILE A 92 24.64 -12.52 8.14
N SER A 93 24.70 -13.79 8.51
CA SER A 93 24.79 -14.92 7.59
C SER A 93 23.92 -16.08 8.09
N PHE A 94 23.30 -16.77 7.14
CA PHE A 94 22.43 -17.92 7.31
C PHE A 94 23.05 -19.19 6.72
N VAL A 95 24.38 -19.25 6.60
CA VAL A 95 25.11 -20.46 6.18
C VAL A 95 24.69 -21.64 7.06
N ASN A 96 24.25 -22.73 6.43
CA ASN A 96 23.75 -23.94 7.07
C ASN A 96 22.57 -23.73 8.05
N SER A 97 21.91 -22.57 8.00
CA SER A 97 20.74 -22.28 8.85
C SER A 97 19.50 -22.97 8.31
N LYS A 98 18.67 -23.47 9.21
CA LYS A 98 17.31 -23.93 8.88
C LYS A 98 16.35 -22.73 8.95
N ILE A 99 15.18 -22.87 8.35
CA ILE A 99 14.11 -21.86 8.42
C ILE A 99 13.83 -21.45 9.87
N ASN A 100 13.81 -22.40 10.80
CA ASN A 100 13.59 -22.11 12.22
C ASN A 100 14.67 -21.20 12.83
N ASP A 101 15.92 -21.29 12.38
CA ASP A 101 17.00 -20.43 12.87
C ASP A 101 16.81 -18.98 12.37
N ILE A 102 16.34 -18.84 11.12
CA ILE A 102 15.98 -17.53 10.53
C ILE A 102 14.76 -16.94 11.23
N ILE A 103 13.74 -17.76 11.52
CA ILE A 103 12.57 -17.34 12.30
C ILE A 103 13.01 -16.81 13.66
N GLN A 104 13.83 -17.55 14.41
CA GLN A 104 14.32 -17.10 15.71
C GLN A 104 15.16 -15.82 15.61
N TRP A 105 15.91 -15.65 14.51
CA TRP A 105 16.61 -14.40 14.25
C TRP A 105 15.61 -13.24 14.05
N ILE A 106 14.58 -13.41 13.22
CA ILE A 106 13.51 -12.41 13.05
C ILE A 106 12.85 -12.07 14.39
N GLU A 107 12.55 -13.06 15.24
CA GLU A 107 11.94 -12.83 16.56
C GLU A 107 12.85 -11.98 17.46
N ARG A 108 14.18 -12.20 17.43
CA ARG A 108 15.15 -11.38 18.17
C ARG A 108 15.26 -9.96 17.62
N GLU A 109 15.25 -9.80 16.30
CA GLU A 109 15.37 -8.50 15.63
C GLU A 109 14.12 -7.62 15.81
N THR A 110 12.95 -8.25 15.75
CA THR A 110 11.66 -7.54 15.70
C THR A 110 10.93 -7.55 17.04
N GLY A 111 11.25 -8.47 17.95
CA GLY A 111 10.45 -8.76 19.14
C GLY A 111 9.10 -9.41 18.84
N LEU A 112 8.80 -9.71 17.58
CA LEU A 112 7.60 -10.43 17.17
C LEU A 112 7.76 -11.92 17.45
N LYS A 113 6.64 -12.66 17.46
CA LYS A 113 6.63 -14.11 17.72
C LYS A 113 6.01 -14.84 16.55
N TYR A 114 6.66 -15.90 16.08
CA TYR A 114 6.16 -16.72 14.98
C TYR A 114 4.88 -17.45 15.38
N GLY A 115 3.93 -17.55 14.44
CA GLY A 115 2.60 -18.10 14.67
C GLY A 115 1.66 -17.13 15.40
N LYS A 116 2.17 -16.26 16.27
CA LYS A 116 1.37 -15.25 16.98
C LYS A 116 1.23 -13.94 16.20
N HIS A 117 2.34 -13.39 15.72
CA HIS A 117 2.38 -12.08 15.06
C HIS A 117 2.70 -12.18 13.57
N PHE A 118 3.38 -13.23 13.13
CA PHE A 118 3.71 -13.45 11.72
C PHE A 118 3.79 -14.95 11.38
N LYS A 119 3.55 -15.29 10.11
CA LYS A 119 3.64 -16.67 9.60
C LYS A 119 4.27 -16.71 8.21
N LEU A 120 4.92 -17.83 7.89
CA LEU A 120 5.52 -18.04 6.58
C LEU A 120 4.42 -18.00 5.51
N HIS A 121 4.63 -17.18 4.48
CA HIS A 121 3.73 -17.04 3.36
C HIS A 121 4.29 -17.68 2.09
N LYS A 122 5.58 -17.45 1.82
CA LYS A 122 6.27 -18.00 0.66
C LYS A 122 7.73 -18.34 1.02
N GLU A 123 8.19 -19.44 0.48
CA GLU A 123 9.58 -19.88 0.52
C GLU A 123 10.06 -20.14 -0.90
N SER A 124 11.19 -19.55 -1.25
CA SER A 124 11.93 -19.80 -2.50
C SER A 124 13.41 -19.97 -2.17
N GLU A 125 14.22 -20.42 -3.13
CA GLU A 125 15.67 -20.45 -2.95
C GLU A 125 16.23 -19.05 -2.63
N GLY A 126 16.87 -18.92 -1.46
CA GLY A 126 17.45 -17.64 -0.99
C GLY A 126 16.43 -16.58 -0.55
N GLU A 127 15.13 -16.89 -0.43
CA GLU A 127 14.08 -15.92 -0.11
C GLU A 127 13.01 -16.51 0.81
N LEU A 128 12.71 -15.80 1.90
CA LEU A 128 11.58 -16.09 2.78
C LEU A 128 10.70 -14.85 2.92
N LEU A 129 9.39 -15.02 2.70
CA LEU A 129 8.38 -13.99 2.90
C LEU A 129 7.38 -14.43 3.96
N PHE A 130 7.13 -13.56 4.93
CA PHE A 130 6.18 -13.76 6.01
C PHE A 130 5.12 -12.66 5.99
N ASN A 131 3.89 -13.03 6.34
CA ASN A 131 2.79 -12.09 6.50
C ASN A 131 2.43 -11.95 7.98
N ALA A 132 1.99 -10.76 8.36
CA ALA A 132 1.43 -10.50 9.68
C ALA A 132 0.19 -11.38 9.95
N CYS A 133 0.04 -11.77 11.21
CA CYS A 133 -1.13 -12.46 11.73
C CYS A 133 -1.39 -12.04 13.19
N TYR A 134 -2.55 -12.41 13.70
CA TYR A 134 -2.86 -12.43 15.11
C TYR A 134 -3.32 -13.84 15.49
N GLU A 135 -2.55 -14.52 16.35
CA GLU A 135 -2.80 -15.91 16.77
C GLU A 135 -3.06 -16.85 15.56
N GLY A 136 -2.26 -16.67 14.50
CA GLY A 136 -2.31 -17.45 13.26
C GLY A 136 -3.34 -16.98 12.22
N VAL A 137 -4.31 -16.16 12.63
CA VAL A 137 -5.34 -15.56 11.77
C VAL A 137 -4.76 -14.37 11.00
N ALA A 138 -5.01 -14.29 9.69
CA ALA A 138 -4.48 -13.20 8.87
C ALA A 138 -5.03 -11.84 9.32
N VAL A 139 -4.29 -10.76 9.04
CA VAL A 139 -4.72 -9.39 9.34
C VAL A 139 -4.75 -8.56 8.05
N SER A 140 -5.61 -7.55 7.98
CA SER A 140 -5.71 -6.64 6.84
C SER A 140 -5.87 -5.18 7.31
N PRO A 141 -5.03 -4.22 6.84
CA PRO A 141 -3.84 -4.43 6.01
C PRO A 141 -2.80 -5.33 6.69
N ALA A 142 -2.07 -6.10 5.88
CA ALA A 142 -1.01 -6.97 6.35
C ALA A 142 0.32 -6.23 6.46
N GLY A 143 1.05 -6.47 7.54
CA GLY A 143 2.51 -6.30 7.59
C GLY A 143 3.23 -7.46 6.91
N PHE A 144 4.46 -7.21 6.48
CA PHE A 144 5.30 -8.17 5.76
C PHE A 144 6.71 -8.18 6.35
N ILE A 145 7.29 -9.38 6.43
CA ILE A 145 8.71 -9.54 6.71
C ILE A 145 9.33 -10.29 5.54
N GLU A 146 10.35 -9.71 4.92
CA GLU A 146 11.09 -10.31 3.81
C GLU A 146 12.55 -10.50 4.22
N VAL A 147 13.09 -11.69 3.95
CA VAL A 147 14.49 -12.04 4.17
C VAL A 147 15.04 -12.63 2.87
N LYS A 148 16.12 -12.05 2.34
CA LYS A 148 16.91 -12.64 1.25
C LYS A 148 18.36 -12.81 1.65
N PHE A 149 18.98 -13.84 1.10
CA PHE A 149 20.39 -14.11 1.26
C PHE A 149 20.98 -14.70 -0.04
N ASP A 150 22.27 -14.46 -0.24
CA ASP A 150 22.99 -14.96 -1.42
C ASP A 150 23.33 -16.45 -1.32
N GLN A 151 24.00 -16.98 -2.35
CA GLN A 151 24.43 -18.39 -2.41
C GLN A 151 25.46 -18.75 -1.32
N GLU A 152 26.18 -17.76 -0.79
CA GLU A 152 27.08 -17.92 0.34
C GLU A 152 26.33 -17.76 1.68
N GLY A 153 25.01 -17.60 1.66
CA GLY A 153 24.17 -17.42 2.83
C GLY A 153 24.26 -16.05 3.48
N LYS A 154 24.93 -15.05 2.90
CA LYS A 154 25.01 -13.69 3.47
C LYS A 154 23.69 -12.96 3.28
N LEU A 155 23.27 -12.19 4.28
CA LEU A 155 22.06 -11.36 4.20
C LEU A 155 22.21 -10.32 3.08
N THR A 156 21.24 -10.28 2.17
CA THR A 156 21.15 -9.30 1.08
C THR A 156 19.91 -8.41 1.20
N LEU A 157 18.85 -8.89 1.84
CA LEU A 157 17.66 -8.12 2.16
C LEU A 157 17.09 -8.57 3.51
N PHE A 158 16.80 -7.59 4.38
CA PHE A 158 15.83 -7.73 5.45
C PHE A 158 14.88 -6.54 5.37
N SER A 159 13.58 -6.79 5.45
CA SER A 159 12.57 -5.75 5.48
C SER A 159 11.46 -6.16 6.42
N CYS A 160 11.07 -5.29 7.34
CA CYS A 160 9.92 -5.47 8.22
C CYS A 160 9.02 -4.24 8.04
N GLN A 161 7.98 -4.38 7.22
CA GLN A 161 7.12 -3.29 6.79
C GLN A 161 5.65 -3.54 7.14
N GLY A 162 4.87 -2.46 7.19
CA GLY A 162 3.47 -2.51 7.59
C GLY A 162 3.30 -2.70 9.10
N GLN A 163 2.13 -3.18 9.51
CA GLN A 163 1.76 -3.24 10.91
C GLN A 163 1.53 -4.67 11.40
N PHE A 164 1.92 -4.89 12.65
CA PHE A 164 1.76 -6.14 13.38
C PHE A 164 0.94 -5.83 14.64
N PRO A 165 -0.33 -6.26 14.71
CA PRO A 165 -1.21 -5.84 15.80
C PRO A 165 -0.74 -6.36 17.16
N SER A 166 -0.84 -5.52 18.18
CA SER A 166 -0.74 -5.95 19.57
C SER A 166 -2.09 -6.51 20.06
N GLU A 167 -2.07 -7.26 21.17
CA GLU A 167 -3.28 -7.85 21.77
C GLU A 167 -4.34 -6.80 22.09
N GLU A 168 -3.94 -5.62 22.57
CA GLU A 168 -4.86 -4.52 22.95
C GLU A 168 -5.60 -3.91 21.74
N MET A 169 -5.05 -4.08 20.53
CA MET A 169 -5.64 -3.56 19.30
C MET A 169 -6.65 -4.54 18.69
N VAL A 170 -6.76 -5.77 19.20
CA VAL A 170 -7.58 -6.82 18.59
C VAL A 170 -8.82 -7.08 19.44
N LYS A 171 -9.98 -7.05 18.79
CA LYS A 171 -11.24 -7.47 19.39
C LYS A 171 -11.46 -8.96 19.10
N GLU A 172 -11.15 -9.79 20.09
CA GLU A 172 -11.32 -11.24 19.98
C GLU A 172 -12.80 -11.66 19.93
N GLU A 173 -13.13 -12.51 18.97
CA GLU A 173 -14.47 -13.06 18.77
C GLU A 173 -14.37 -14.49 18.21
N THR A 174 -15.44 -15.28 18.34
CA THR A 174 -15.53 -16.58 17.66
C THR A 174 -16.08 -16.38 16.25
N TYR A 175 -15.40 -16.91 15.24
CA TYR A 175 -15.83 -16.80 13.85
C TYR A 175 -17.17 -17.53 13.63
N ALA A 176 -18.15 -16.83 13.07
CA ALA A 176 -19.53 -17.32 12.91
C ALA A 176 -20.04 -17.33 11.46
N LEU A 177 -19.30 -16.71 10.52
CA LEU A 177 -19.74 -16.61 9.14
C LEU A 177 -19.53 -17.94 8.37
N SER A 178 -20.40 -18.15 7.40
CA SER A 178 -20.34 -19.21 6.40
C SER A 178 -20.81 -18.67 5.06
N LEU A 179 -20.42 -19.30 3.94
CA LEU A 179 -20.86 -18.87 2.61
C LEU A 179 -22.39 -18.86 2.48
N GLU A 180 -23.07 -19.80 3.12
CA GLU A 180 -24.54 -19.88 3.17
C GLU A 180 -25.13 -18.64 3.85
N THR A 181 -24.55 -18.19 4.96
CA THR A 181 -25.06 -17.01 5.69
C THR A 181 -24.86 -15.69 4.92
N VAL A 182 -23.86 -15.63 4.03
CA VAL A 182 -23.53 -14.42 3.25
C VAL A 182 -23.84 -14.56 1.75
N GLU A 183 -24.65 -15.54 1.36
CA GLU A 183 -24.96 -15.83 -0.06
C GLU A 183 -25.52 -14.60 -0.78
N HIS A 184 -26.37 -13.82 -0.11
CA HIS A 184 -26.94 -12.60 -0.66
C HIS A 184 -25.86 -11.55 -0.99
N LEU A 185 -24.82 -11.42 -0.15
CA LEU A 185 -23.69 -10.53 -0.40
C LEU A 185 -22.84 -11.05 -1.56
N ALA A 186 -22.59 -12.36 -1.62
CA ALA A 186 -21.86 -12.98 -2.73
C ALA A 186 -22.53 -12.67 -4.08
N LYS A 187 -23.86 -12.86 -4.16
CA LYS A 187 -24.64 -12.48 -5.35
C LYS A 187 -24.55 -10.98 -5.64
N GLU A 188 -24.64 -10.13 -4.62
CA GLU A 188 -24.55 -8.68 -4.80
C GLU A 188 -23.19 -8.25 -5.40
N GLN A 189 -22.08 -8.84 -4.91
CA GLN A 189 -20.71 -8.53 -5.33
C GLN A 189 -20.30 -9.07 -6.70
N LEU A 190 -21.07 -9.97 -7.29
CA LEU A 190 -20.85 -10.38 -8.67
C LEU A 190 -21.22 -9.23 -9.62
N LYS A 191 -20.21 -8.56 -10.19
CA LYS A 191 -20.36 -7.43 -11.11
C LYS A 191 -19.92 -7.83 -12.52
N LEU A 192 -20.57 -7.23 -13.52
CA LEU A 192 -20.09 -7.32 -14.89
C LEU A 192 -18.97 -6.30 -15.08
N VAL A 193 -17.78 -6.78 -15.43
CA VAL A 193 -16.56 -5.98 -15.55
C VAL A 193 -15.84 -6.38 -16.84
N GLU A 194 -15.18 -5.43 -17.48
CA GLU A 194 -14.47 -5.61 -18.74
C GLU A 194 -12.98 -5.75 -18.45
N PHE A 195 -12.45 -6.94 -18.76
CA PHE A 195 -11.04 -7.27 -18.57
C PHE A 195 -10.31 -7.19 -19.91
N PRO A 196 -9.12 -6.58 -19.95
CA PRO A 196 -8.22 -6.71 -21.10
C PRO A 196 -7.75 -8.16 -21.21
N SER A 197 -7.76 -8.73 -22.41
CA SER A 197 -7.08 -9.99 -22.69
C SER A 197 -5.90 -9.75 -23.61
N TYR A 198 -4.69 -9.99 -23.13
CA TYR A 198 -3.47 -9.80 -23.93
C TYR A 198 -3.34 -10.83 -25.05
N GLU A 199 -3.68 -12.10 -24.75
CA GLU A 199 -3.64 -13.18 -25.72
C GLU A 199 -4.60 -12.93 -26.89
N GLN A 200 -5.83 -12.50 -26.57
CA GLN A 200 -6.89 -12.29 -27.57
C GLN A 200 -6.92 -10.87 -28.15
N LYS A 201 -6.15 -9.93 -27.57
CA LYS A 201 -6.13 -8.50 -27.93
C LYS A 201 -7.53 -7.85 -27.99
N LYS A 202 -8.40 -8.23 -27.07
CA LYS A 202 -9.76 -7.70 -26.96
C LYS A 202 -10.16 -7.49 -25.50
N LEU A 203 -11.24 -6.73 -25.29
CA LEU A 203 -11.90 -6.66 -24.00
C LEU A 203 -12.88 -7.83 -23.85
N ILE A 204 -12.76 -8.55 -22.74
CA ILE A 204 -13.62 -9.67 -22.39
C ILE A 204 -14.58 -9.21 -21.30
N PRO A 205 -15.90 -9.29 -21.51
CA PRO A 205 -16.86 -9.03 -20.45
C PRO A 205 -16.89 -10.24 -19.50
N VAL A 206 -16.70 -10.00 -18.21
CA VAL A 206 -16.58 -11.04 -17.19
C VAL A 206 -17.47 -10.69 -16.00
N TYR A 207 -18.25 -11.66 -15.54
CA TYR A 207 -18.85 -11.59 -14.21
C TYR A 207 -17.79 -11.96 -13.18
N ALA A 208 -17.30 -10.97 -12.43
CA ALA A 208 -16.24 -11.11 -11.44
C ALA A 208 -16.71 -10.60 -10.07
N VAL A 209 -16.06 -11.05 -9.00
CA VAL A 209 -16.41 -10.71 -7.62
C VAL A 209 -15.52 -9.57 -7.16
N GLU A 210 -16.13 -8.50 -6.66
CA GLU A 210 -15.42 -7.44 -5.94
C GLU A 210 -15.08 -7.92 -4.52
N GLU A 211 -13.81 -7.82 -4.14
CA GLU A 211 -13.35 -8.22 -2.81
C GLU A 211 -13.99 -7.35 -1.72
N ILE A 212 -14.63 -8.00 -0.74
CA ILE A 212 -15.21 -7.33 0.42
C ILE A 212 -14.84 -8.03 1.74
N TYR A 213 -14.97 -7.28 2.82
CA TYR A 213 -14.80 -7.77 4.18
C TYR A 213 -16.14 -7.67 4.91
N VAL A 214 -16.71 -8.81 5.30
CA VAL A 214 -18.00 -8.91 5.98
C VAL A 214 -17.75 -8.98 7.49
N THR A 215 -18.41 -8.15 8.28
CA THR A 215 -18.32 -8.24 9.75
C THR A 215 -18.79 -9.60 10.24
N ASN A 216 -18.22 -10.10 11.33
CA ASN A 216 -18.53 -11.43 11.85
C ASN A 216 -20.02 -11.66 12.18
N ASP A 217 -20.80 -10.60 12.40
CA ASP A 217 -22.25 -10.65 12.60
C ASP A 217 -23.07 -10.62 11.30
N GLY A 218 -22.42 -10.52 10.14
CA GLY A 218 -23.03 -10.50 8.81
C GLY A 218 -23.73 -9.19 8.42
N LYS A 219 -23.65 -8.13 9.24
CA LYS A 219 -24.49 -6.93 9.05
C LYS A 219 -23.83 -5.80 8.27
N SER A 220 -22.50 -5.72 8.29
CA SER A 220 -21.75 -4.64 7.64
C SER A 220 -20.73 -5.20 6.67
N VAL A 221 -20.45 -4.43 5.62
CA VAL A 221 -19.44 -4.76 4.62
C VAL A 221 -18.46 -3.60 4.48
N PHE A 222 -17.19 -3.93 4.34
CA PHE A 222 -16.14 -2.99 4.01
C PHE A 222 -15.58 -3.32 2.63
N PRO A 223 -15.52 -2.34 1.71
CA PRO A 223 -14.91 -2.55 0.40
C PRO A 223 -13.38 -2.53 0.50
N TYR A 224 -12.70 -3.22 -0.42
CA TYR A 224 -11.24 -3.31 -0.45
C TYR A 224 -10.54 -1.94 -0.49
N GLU A 225 -11.12 -0.94 -1.15
CA GLU A 225 -10.54 0.40 -1.30
C GLU A 225 -10.28 1.09 0.04
N ARG A 226 -10.99 0.71 1.11
CA ARG A 226 -10.75 1.26 2.46
C ARG A 226 -9.31 1.05 2.91
N ILE A 227 -8.71 -0.08 2.54
CA ILE A 227 -7.34 -0.41 2.92
C ILE A 227 -6.34 0.11 1.89
N ALA A 228 -6.71 0.13 0.61
CA ALA A 228 -5.84 0.59 -0.47
C ALA A 228 -5.31 2.03 -0.28
N ALA A 229 -6.04 2.87 0.47
CA ALA A 229 -5.58 4.21 0.83
C ALA A 229 -4.35 4.22 1.76
N GLY A 230 -4.09 3.14 2.50
CA GLY A 230 -2.90 2.96 3.33
C GLY A 230 -2.69 4.00 4.45
N ARG A 231 -3.67 4.88 4.69
CA ARG A 231 -3.62 5.99 5.64
C ARG A 231 -5.02 6.37 6.12
N PRO A 232 -5.16 6.98 7.30
CA PRO A 232 -6.40 7.62 7.73
C PRO A 232 -6.84 8.68 6.71
N TYR A 233 -8.12 8.70 6.38
CA TYR A 233 -8.69 9.66 5.44
C TYR A 233 -10.03 10.19 5.94
N LEU A 234 -10.35 11.41 5.52
CA LEU A 234 -11.65 12.02 5.69
C LEU A 234 -12.52 11.68 4.47
N LYS A 235 -13.61 10.94 4.70
CA LYS A 235 -14.63 10.64 3.69
C LYS A 235 -15.47 11.89 3.38
N ILE A 236 -15.65 12.20 2.11
CA ILE A 236 -16.40 13.37 1.62
C ILE A 236 -17.64 12.95 0.82
N ASP A 237 -17.43 12.15 -0.23
CA ASP A 237 -18.47 11.70 -1.18
C ASP A 237 -19.37 12.81 -1.71
N GLN A 238 -18.77 13.82 -2.32
CA GLN A 238 -19.50 14.96 -2.87
C GLN A 238 -19.21 15.17 -4.35
N THR A 239 -20.27 15.23 -5.17
CA THR A 239 -20.18 15.64 -6.57
C THR A 239 -19.88 17.13 -6.67
N ILE A 240 -18.88 17.48 -7.47
CA ILE A 240 -18.44 18.87 -7.63
C ILE A 240 -19.11 19.50 -8.85
N TYR A 241 -19.69 20.69 -8.65
CA TYR A 241 -20.36 21.48 -9.68
C TYR A 241 -19.79 22.89 -9.72
N TRP A 242 -19.78 23.47 -10.91
CA TRP A 242 -19.45 24.88 -11.15
C TRP A 242 -20.20 25.39 -12.38
N ASP A 243 -20.39 26.71 -12.42
CA ASP A 243 -21.13 27.38 -13.51
C ASP A 243 -20.21 27.93 -14.60
N GLN A 244 -19.03 28.42 -14.23
CA GLN A 244 -18.13 29.13 -15.15
C GLN A 244 -16.71 28.55 -15.11
N PRO A 245 -16.06 28.35 -16.26
CA PRO A 245 -14.67 27.89 -16.31
C PRO A 245 -13.70 28.99 -15.83
N ILE A 246 -12.44 28.59 -15.60
CA ILE A 246 -11.34 29.53 -15.39
C ILE A 246 -10.37 29.35 -16.55
N ASN A 247 -10.14 30.40 -17.35
CA ASN A 247 -9.37 30.34 -18.59
C ASN A 247 -7.84 30.43 -18.38
N GLU A 248 -7.36 29.96 -17.23
CA GLU A 248 -5.95 29.96 -16.87
C GLU A 248 -5.54 28.57 -16.39
N PRO A 249 -4.59 27.91 -17.08
CA PRO A 249 -4.16 26.57 -16.70
C PRO A 249 -3.53 26.58 -15.31
N LEU A 250 -3.53 25.42 -14.66
CA LEU A 250 -2.86 25.24 -13.39
C LEU A 250 -1.34 25.39 -13.59
N ASN A 251 -0.73 26.34 -12.89
CA ASN A 251 0.73 26.40 -12.78
C ASN A 251 1.23 25.30 -11.84
N ARG A 252 1.58 24.14 -12.41
CA ARG A 252 2.06 22.97 -11.67
C ARG A 252 3.39 23.29 -10.98
N LYS A 253 3.47 22.98 -9.70
CA LYS A 253 4.70 23.08 -8.89
C LYS A 253 5.31 21.71 -8.69
N GLU A 254 6.63 21.68 -8.59
CA GLU A 254 7.36 20.51 -8.14
C GLU A 254 6.91 20.11 -6.73
N ILE A 255 6.68 18.82 -6.53
CA ILE A 255 6.27 18.27 -5.23
C ILE A 255 7.49 17.83 -4.46
N ARG A 256 7.59 18.30 -3.22
CA ARG A 256 8.63 17.87 -2.30
C ARG A 256 8.12 16.67 -1.53
N TRP A 257 8.53 15.48 -1.97
CA TRP A 257 8.18 14.22 -1.32
C TRP A 257 8.98 13.94 -0.06
N PHE A 258 10.09 14.65 0.12
CA PHE A 258 10.98 14.50 1.25
C PHE A 258 10.97 15.75 2.11
N GLU A 259 10.76 15.53 3.40
CA GLU A 259 10.91 16.53 4.44
C GLU A 259 12.32 16.43 5.04
N ASP A 260 12.90 17.58 5.39
CA ASP A 260 14.13 17.61 6.18
C ASP A 260 13.76 17.68 7.66
N VAL A 261 14.04 16.59 8.38
CA VAL A 261 13.78 16.45 9.82
C VAL A 261 15.05 16.70 10.60
N THR A 262 15.00 17.51 11.66
CA THR A 262 16.14 17.71 12.56
C THR A 262 16.30 16.56 13.56
N ALA A 263 17.50 16.41 14.13
CA ALA A 263 17.73 15.44 15.20
C ALA A 263 16.85 15.73 16.42
N GLU A 264 16.69 17.00 16.78
CA GLU A 264 15.82 17.41 17.89
C GLU A 264 14.37 16.98 17.68
N GLN A 265 13.82 17.18 16.48
CA GLN A 265 12.45 16.74 16.16
C GLN A 265 12.34 15.21 16.21
N ALA A 266 13.29 14.49 15.62
CA ALA A 266 13.26 13.04 15.55
C ALA A 266 13.33 12.38 16.92
N PHE A 267 14.26 12.81 17.78
CA PHE A 267 14.46 12.20 19.10
C PHE A 267 13.55 12.77 20.20
N SER A 268 12.80 13.85 19.93
CA SER A 268 11.69 14.28 20.78
C SER A 268 10.36 13.65 20.36
N PHE A 269 10.35 12.88 19.26
CA PHE A 269 9.15 12.26 18.69
C PHE A 269 8.04 13.27 18.43
N GLU A 270 8.39 14.43 17.87
CA GLU A 270 7.43 15.47 17.53
C GLU A 270 6.34 14.91 16.58
N PRO A 271 5.04 15.07 16.87
CA PRO A 271 4.01 14.62 15.97
C PRO A 271 4.13 15.27 14.59
N SER A 272 4.04 14.45 13.53
CA SER A 272 3.97 14.94 12.16
C SER A 272 2.74 15.84 11.97
N PRO A 273 2.86 16.98 11.27
CA PRO A 273 1.73 17.75 10.80
C PRO A 273 0.69 16.92 10.04
N ASP A 274 1.14 15.86 9.35
CA ASP A 274 0.28 14.97 8.58
C ASP A 274 -0.60 14.09 9.48
N SER A 275 -0.25 13.92 10.76
CA SER A 275 -1.05 13.16 11.73
C SER A 275 -2.25 13.96 12.27
N PHE A 276 -2.30 15.27 12.04
CA PHE A 276 -3.41 16.07 12.53
C PHE A 276 -4.67 15.87 11.67
N PRO A 277 -5.87 15.85 12.29
CA PRO A 277 -7.12 15.69 11.56
C PRO A 277 -7.38 16.89 10.63
N ILE A 278 -8.04 16.66 9.50
CA ILE A 278 -8.50 17.77 8.62
C ILE A 278 -9.70 18.42 9.29
N THR A 279 -9.56 19.71 9.61
CA THR A 279 -10.63 20.47 10.25
C THR A 279 -11.73 20.84 9.24
N LYS A 280 -12.90 21.25 9.74
CA LYS A 280 -14.01 21.66 8.86
C LYS A 280 -13.67 22.88 8.00
N ALA A 281 -12.95 23.86 8.57
CA ALA A 281 -12.50 25.03 7.82
C ALA A 281 -11.50 24.66 6.70
N GLU A 282 -10.62 23.69 6.94
CA GLU A 282 -9.71 23.18 5.92
C GLU A 282 -10.45 22.37 4.85
N GLN A 283 -11.42 21.54 5.25
CA GLN A 283 -12.27 20.78 4.33
C GLN A 283 -12.95 21.72 3.31
N GLU A 284 -13.56 22.82 3.77
CA GLU A 284 -14.21 23.80 2.91
C GLU A 284 -13.23 24.46 1.93
N LYS A 285 -12.03 24.84 2.41
CA LYS A 285 -10.98 25.41 1.55
C LYS A 285 -10.49 24.39 0.52
N CYS A 286 -10.31 23.13 0.90
CA CYS A 286 -9.91 22.06 -0.01
C CYS A 286 -10.98 21.80 -1.08
N MET A 287 -12.27 21.82 -0.71
CA MET A 287 -13.36 21.70 -1.68
C MET A 287 -13.32 22.84 -2.70
N PHE A 288 -13.09 24.07 -2.25
CA PHE A 288 -12.93 25.21 -3.14
C PHE A 288 -11.71 25.06 -4.06
N ALA A 289 -10.58 24.62 -3.52
CA ALA A 289 -9.36 24.37 -4.29
C ALA A 289 -9.55 23.29 -5.38
N VAL A 290 -10.27 22.22 -5.06
CA VAL A 290 -10.63 21.15 -6.01
C VAL A 290 -11.56 21.68 -7.09
N MET A 291 -12.58 22.45 -6.72
CA MET A 291 -13.49 23.08 -7.68
C MET A 291 -12.74 24.00 -8.65
N ASP A 292 -11.90 24.91 -8.13
CA ASP A 292 -11.11 25.83 -8.95
C ASP A 292 -10.12 25.08 -9.85
N PHE A 293 -9.51 24.02 -9.36
CA PHE A 293 -8.69 23.13 -10.17
C PHE A 293 -9.49 22.53 -11.34
N LEU A 294 -10.67 21.95 -11.07
CA LEU A 294 -11.51 21.34 -12.11
C LEU A 294 -11.98 22.38 -13.13
N ARG A 295 -12.32 23.60 -12.69
CA ARG A 295 -12.69 24.73 -13.58
C ARG A 295 -11.58 25.13 -14.54
N ARG A 296 -10.30 24.93 -14.15
CA ARG A 296 -9.12 25.24 -14.97
C ARG A 296 -8.76 24.11 -15.94
N GLU A 297 -8.61 22.90 -15.41
CA GLU A 297 -8.07 21.76 -16.18
C GLU A 297 -9.15 20.94 -16.90
N TYR A 298 -10.38 20.96 -16.39
CA TYR A 298 -11.52 20.20 -16.93
C TYR A 298 -12.79 21.07 -17.03
N PRO A 299 -12.75 22.24 -17.70
CA PRO A 299 -13.80 23.25 -17.64
C PRO A 299 -15.22 22.77 -18.01
N ASN A 300 -15.32 21.71 -18.81
CA ASN A 300 -16.57 21.14 -19.31
C ASN A 300 -17.08 19.91 -18.52
N ASP A 301 -16.44 19.59 -17.39
CA ASP A 301 -16.72 18.38 -16.60
C ASP A 301 -17.56 18.63 -15.34
N THR A 302 -18.32 19.74 -15.30
CA THR A 302 -19.20 20.06 -14.18
C THR A 302 -20.15 18.88 -13.89
N GLY A 303 -20.23 18.46 -12.62
CA GLY A 303 -21.03 17.31 -12.20
C GLY A 303 -20.48 15.92 -12.57
N LYS A 304 -19.35 15.82 -13.27
CA LYS A 304 -18.75 14.53 -13.67
C LYS A 304 -17.77 13.95 -12.66
N TRP A 305 -17.43 14.69 -11.61
CA TRP A 305 -16.42 14.30 -10.63
C TRP A 305 -16.99 14.24 -9.22
N ILE A 306 -16.67 13.16 -8.51
CA ILE A 306 -16.98 12.99 -7.09
C ILE A 306 -15.67 13.10 -6.31
N LEU A 307 -15.59 14.06 -5.39
CA LEU A 307 -14.54 14.10 -4.37
C LEU A 307 -14.85 13.04 -3.32
N LYS A 308 -14.06 11.95 -3.30
CA LYS A 308 -14.28 10.81 -2.40
C LYS A 308 -13.65 11.03 -1.04
N THR A 309 -12.38 11.43 -1.02
CA THR A 309 -11.59 11.49 0.22
C THR A 309 -10.60 12.65 0.23
N LEU A 310 -10.26 13.10 1.43
CA LEU A 310 -9.12 13.97 1.71
C LEU A 310 -8.21 13.29 2.74
N HIS A 311 -6.89 13.35 2.56
CA HIS A 311 -5.93 12.94 3.59
C HIS A 311 -4.68 13.80 3.52
N ARG A 312 -3.92 13.88 4.63
CA ARG A 312 -2.62 14.56 4.65
C ARG A 312 -1.52 13.61 4.22
N ASP A 313 -0.58 14.12 3.45
CA ASP A 313 0.65 13.41 3.12
C ASP A 313 1.74 14.39 2.69
N LYS A 314 2.92 14.25 3.29
CA LYS A 314 4.15 15.03 3.01
C LYS A 314 3.90 16.55 2.97
N GLY A 315 3.10 17.07 3.90
CA GLY A 315 2.79 18.50 3.97
C GLY A 315 1.75 19.00 2.97
N TYR A 316 1.10 18.10 2.25
CA TYR A 316 -0.02 18.40 1.34
C TYR A 316 -1.32 17.77 1.85
N ILE A 317 -2.45 18.27 1.37
CA ILE A 317 -3.73 17.55 1.43
C ILE A 317 -3.97 16.95 0.06
N LEU A 318 -4.06 15.62 0.02
CA LEU A 318 -4.35 14.84 -1.17
C LEU A 318 -5.86 14.60 -1.27
N ALA A 319 -6.45 15.15 -2.32
CA ALA A 319 -7.85 14.99 -2.65
C ALA A 319 -8.03 13.93 -3.73
N SER A 320 -8.71 12.83 -3.41
CA SER A 320 -8.98 11.74 -4.36
C SER A 320 -10.36 11.92 -4.99
N LEU A 321 -10.38 12.01 -6.32
CA LEU A 321 -11.57 12.13 -7.14
C LEU A 321 -11.76 10.89 -7.99
N VAL A 322 -13.02 10.55 -8.22
CA VAL A 322 -13.44 9.51 -9.16
C VAL A 322 -14.47 10.08 -10.12
N ALA A 323 -14.55 9.51 -11.32
CA ALA A 323 -15.60 9.85 -12.26
C ALA A 323 -16.97 9.44 -11.69
N ASN A 324 -17.98 10.31 -11.87
CA ASN A 324 -19.38 10.07 -11.48
C ASN A 324 -20.07 9.05 -12.42
N ARG A 325 -19.49 8.80 -13.59
CA ARG A 325 -19.89 7.71 -14.48
C ARG A 325 -18.74 6.73 -14.55
N LEU A 326 -18.97 5.53 -14.04
CA LEU A 326 -18.07 4.40 -14.18
C LEU A 326 -18.38 3.76 -15.53
N ASP A 327 -17.35 3.55 -16.34
CA ASP A 327 -17.42 2.54 -17.39
C ASP A 327 -17.36 1.14 -16.73
N ASN A 328 -17.53 0.07 -17.49
CA ASN A 328 -17.43 -1.27 -16.92
C ASN A 328 -15.98 -1.77 -16.86
N HIS A 329 -14.98 -0.95 -17.18
CA HIS A 329 -13.58 -1.39 -17.18
C HIS A 329 -13.13 -1.81 -15.77
N VAL A 330 -12.27 -2.84 -15.70
CA VAL A 330 -11.67 -3.28 -14.43
C VAL A 330 -10.87 -2.15 -13.75
N PHE A 331 -10.30 -1.24 -14.53
CA PHE A 331 -9.59 -0.06 -14.02
C PHE A 331 -10.36 1.23 -14.27
N GLN A 332 -10.86 1.80 -13.18
CA GLN A 332 -11.64 3.03 -13.21
C GLN A 332 -10.76 4.29 -13.24
N ARG A 333 -11.28 5.35 -13.88
CA ARG A 333 -10.63 6.66 -13.90
C ARG A 333 -10.63 7.28 -12.49
N LYS A 334 -9.43 7.61 -12.01
CA LYS A 334 -9.18 8.24 -10.71
C LYS A 334 -8.18 9.39 -10.87
N MET A 335 -8.35 10.41 -10.05
CA MET A 335 -7.48 11.57 -10.03
C MET A 335 -7.14 11.97 -8.60
N THR A 336 -5.89 12.34 -8.35
CA THR A 336 -5.45 12.89 -7.08
C THR A 336 -4.99 14.32 -7.29
N VAL A 337 -5.60 15.27 -6.59
CA VAL A 337 -5.20 16.68 -6.57
C VAL A 337 -4.40 16.94 -5.30
N MET A 338 -3.23 17.54 -5.46
CA MET A 338 -2.31 17.89 -4.37
C MET A 338 -2.53 19.36 -4.00
N ILE A 339 -2.95 19.59 -2.76
CA ILE A 339 -3.29 20.91 -2.22
C ILE A 339 -2.24 21.30 -1.19
N ASP A 340 -1.63 22.48 -1.35
CA ASP A 340 -0.67 23.00 -0.38
C ASP A 340 -1.35 23.39 0.93
N THR A 341 -0.83 22.91 2.06
CA THR A 341 -1.45 23.12 3.38
C THR A 341 -1.32 24.55 3.91
N LYS A 342 -0.42 25.37 3.36
CA LYS A 342 -0.19 26.74 3.83
C LYS A 342 -1.18 27.71 3.19
N ASN A 343 -1.45 27.55 1.90
CA ASN A 343 -2.30 28.47 1.14
C ASN A 343 -3.61 27.86 0.59
N PHE A 344 -3.80 26.54 0.74
CA PHE A 344 -4.97 25.80 0.26
C PHE A 344 -5.22 25.97 -1.24
N GLN A 345 -4.17 26.03 -2.04
CA GLN A 345 -4.26 26.02 -3.49
C GLN A 345 -3.86 24.66 -4.05
N ALA A 346 -4.55 24.22 -5.10
CA ALA A 346 -4.05 23.11 -5.91
C ALA A 346 -2.70 23.51 -6.49
N VAL A 347 -1.70 22.65 -6.32
CA VAL A 347 -0.33 22.90 -6.81
C VAL A 347 0.12 21.85 -7.80
N ASN A 348 -0.49 20.66 -7.77
CA ASN A 348 -0.20 19.59 -8.71
C ASN A 348 -1.35 18.57 -8.72
N TYR A 349 -1.35 17.64 -9.66
CA TYR A 349 -2.31 16.56 -9.74
C TYR A 349 -1.75 15.38 -10.55
N ILE A 350 -2.37 14.22 -10.36
CA ILE A 350 -2.16 13.01 -11.15
C ILE A 350 -3.53 12.52 -11.61
N ASP A 351 -3.71 12.36 -12.92
CA ASP A 351 -4.91 11.78 -13.54
C ASP A 351 -4.49 10.52 -14.31
N ASN A 352 -5.06 9.37 -13.96
CA ASN A 352 -4.71 8.10 -14.59
C ASN A 352 -5.32 7.94 -16.00
N ASN A 353 -6.19 8.85 -16.46
CA ASN A 353 -6.90 8.71 -17.73
C ASN A 353 -5.98 8.53 -18.94
N LYS A 354 -4.86 9.26 -19.01
CA LYS A 354 -3.91 9.12 -20.14
C LYS A 354 -3.27 7.73 -20.19
N LEU A 355 -3.09 7.10 -19.04
CA LEU A 355 -2.57 5.74 -18.95
C LEU A 355 -3.67 4.75 -19.33
N LEU A 356 -4.87 4.92 -18.79
CA LEU A 356 -6.03 4.07 -19.08
C LEU A 356 -6.41 4.11 -20.56
N SER A 357 -6.46 5.29 -21.19
CA SER A 357 -6.81 5.41 -22.61
C SER A 357 -5.78 4.66 -23.47
N LYS A 358 -4.48 4.92 -23.28
CA LYS A 358 -3.42 4.19 -24.00
C LYS A 358 -3.49 2.68 -23.78
N PHE A 359 -3.85 2.27 -22.56
CA PHE A 359 -3.98 0.88 -22.20
C PHE A 359 -5.18 0.23 -22.89
N PHE A 360 -6.34 0.87 -22.91
CA PHE A 360 -7.58 0.30 -23.46
C PHE A 360 -7.71 0.45 -24.98
N ASP A 361 -7.16 1.52 -25.58
CA ASP A 361 -7.26 1.82 -27.03
C ASP A 361 -6.61 0.74 -27.92
N GLN A 362 -5.76 -0.14 -27.37
CA GLN A 362 -5.12 -1.23 -28.11
C GLN A 362 -6.01 -2.48 -28.25
N PHE A 363 -7.13 -2.56 -27.51
CA PHE A 363 -8.00 -3.73 -27.48
C PHE A 363 -9.23 -3.52 -28.38
N GLN A 364 -9.63 -4.58 -29.09
CA GLN A 364 -10.84 -4.57 -29.91
C GLN A 364 -12.11 -4.60 -29.06
N THR A 365 -13.23 -4.18 -29.68
CA THR A 365 -14.55 -4.08 -29.04
C THR A 365 -15.06 -5.41 -28.49
N LEU A 366 -15.87 -5.28 -27.45
CA LEU A 366 -16.40 -6.36 -26.61
C LEU A 366 -17.21 -7.41 -27.40
N ASP A 367 -17.05 -8.66 -27.00
CA ASP A 367 -18.00 -9.71 -27.34
C ASP A 367 -19.37 -9.40 -26.71
N LYS A 368 -20.44 -9.81 -27.37
CA LYS A 368 -21.80 -9.61 -26.86
C LYS A 368 -21.99 -10.44 -25.58
N VAL A 369 -22.57 -9.85 -24.54
CA VAL A 369 -23.01 -10.58 -23.34
C VAL A 369 -24.19 -11.49 -23.72
N THR A 370 -24.07 -12.77 -23.41
CA THR A 370 -25.06 -13.81 -23.77
C THR A 370 -25.67 -14.51 -22.56
N ILE A 371 -25.00 -14.50 -21.41
CA ILE A 371 -25.50 -15.06 -20.15
C ILE A 371 -25.90 -13.94 -19.19
N ASP A 372 -26.79 -14.25 -18.26
CA ASP A 372 -27.15 -13.32 -17.19
C ASP A 372 -26.35 -13.58 -15.90
N LYS A 373 -26.56 -12.68 -14.93
CA LYS A 373 -25.87 -12.70 -13.64
C LYS A 373 -26.20 -13.93 -12.79
N GLU A 374 -27.43 -14.46 -12.87
CA GLU A 374 -27.83 -15.64 -12.08
C GLU A 374 -27.19 -16.91 -12.64
N GLU A 375 -27.15 -17.05 -13.96
CA GLU A 375 -26.43 -18.15 -14.62
C GLU A 375 -24.93 -18.11 -14.29
N ALA A 376 -24.32 -16.92 -14.35
CA ALA A 376 -22.92 -16.74 -13.98
C ALA A 376 -22.66 -17.10 -12.51
N TYR A 377 -23.55 -16.69 -11.60
CA TYR A 377 -23.43 -17.03 -10.18
C TYR A 377 -23.46 -18.54 -9.95
N GLU A 378 -24.40 -19.25 -10.56
CA GLU A 378 -24.52 -20.71 -10.42
C GLU A 378 -23.27 -21.46 -10.89
N LYS A 379 -22.60 -20.95 -11.93
CA LYS A 379 -21.35 -21.51 -12.45
C LYS A 379 -20.17 -21.31 -11.51
N ILE A 380 -20.15 -20.19 -10.77
CA ILE A 380 -18.98 -19.76 -10.02
C ILE A 380 -19.09 -19.90 -8.50
N LYS A 381 -20.30 -20.10 -7.95
CA LYS A 381 -20.56 -20.17 -6.50
C LYS A 381 -19.65 -21.13 -5.72
N LYS A 382 -19.25 -22.24 -6.34
CA LYS A 382 -18.35 -23.25 -5.73
C LYS A 382 -16.90 -22.80 -5.59
N PHE A 383 -16.52 -21.70 -6.25
CA PHE A 383 -15.17 -21.13 -6.24
C PHE A 383 -15.05 -19.90 -5.32
N TYR A 384 -16.14 -19.45 -4.72
CA TYR A 384 -16.08 -18.39 -3.72
C TYR A 384 -15.27 -18.86 -2.52
N GLU A 385 -14.45 -17.96 -2.01
CA GLU A 385 -13.69 -18.14 -0.80
C GLU A 385 -14.23 -17.19 0.27
N LEU A 386 -14.49 -17.74 1.46
CA LEU A 386 -14.76 -16.96 2.66
C LEU A 386 -13.73 -17.33 3.72
N LYS A 387 -12.77 -16.44 3.97
CA LYS A 387 -11.65 -16.70 4.88
C LYS A 387 -11.71 -15.77 6.10
N PRO A 388 -11.53 -16.28 7.33
CA PRO A 388 -11.47 -15.44 8.52
C PRO A 388 -10.20 -14.58 8.49
N LEU A 389 -10.34 -13.30 8.84
CA LEU A 389 -9.21 -12.41 9.08
C LEU A 389 -9.60 -11.27 10.02
N TYR A 390 -8.60 -10.63 10.61
CA TYR A 390 -8.75 -9.42 11.39
C TYR A 390 -8.60 -8.17 10.50
N PHE A 391 -9.67 -7.41 10.34
CA PHE A 391 -9.70 -6.19 9.53
C PHE A 391 -9.57 -4.97 10.45
N TYR A 392 -8.67 -4.04 10.13
CA TYR A 392 -8.55 -2.79 10.91
C TYR A 392 -9.68 -1.81 10.58
N ASP A 393 -10.59 -1.61 11.54
CA ASP A 393 -11.63 -0.58 11.42
C ASP A 393 -11.10 0.77 11.92
N PHE A 394 -10.82 1.68 10.99
CA PHE A 394 -10.38 3.05 11.28
C PHE A 394 -11.33 3.84 12.19
N ALA A 395 -12.64 3.51 12.21
CA ALA A 395 -13.60 4.18 13.08
C ALA A 395 -13.46 3.73 14.54
N GLN A 396 -13.27 2.43 14.77
CA GLN A 396 -13.09 1.85 16.10
C GLN A 396 -11.63 1.86 16.57
N LYS A 397 -10.68 2.09 15.65
CA LYS A 397 -9.22 1.98 15.87
C LYS A 397 -8.81 0.61 16.43
N GLN A 398 -9.49 -0.44 15.99
CA GLN A 398 -9.25 -1.81 16.41
C GLN A 398 -9.37 -2.75 15.22
N TYR A 399 -8.64 -3.85 15.30
CA TYR A 399 -8.79 -5.00 14.43
C TYR A 399 -10.01 -5.82 14.89
N ILE A 400 -10.99 -5.96 14.00
CA ILE A 400 -12.21 -6.74 14.23
C ILE A 400 -12.21 -7.98 13.34
N LEU A 401 -12.78 -9.07 13.84
CA LEU A 401 -12.89 -10.30 13.07
C LEU A 401 -13.90 -10.13 11.92
N CYS A 402 -13.48 -10.44 10.71
CA CYS A 402 -14.26 -10.35 9.49
C CYS A 402 -14.08 -11.62 8.64
N GLY A 403 -15.02 -11.86 7.72
CA GLY A 403 -14.87 -12.79 6.62
C GLY A 403 -14.43 -12.04 5.36
N LYS A 404 -13.28 -12.40 4.78
CA LYS A 404 -12.89 -11.97 3.43
C LYS A 404 -13.66 -12.79 2.42
N LEU A 405 -14.57 -12.15 1.70
CA LEU A 405 -15.30 -12.76 0.59
C LEU A 405 -14.60 -12.38 -0.72
N ASP A 406 -14.13 -13.39 -1.44
CA ASP A 406 -13.31 -13.23 -2.63
C ASP A 406 -13.56 -14.39 -3.60
N CYS A 407 -13.20 -14.21 -4.88
CA CYS A 407 -13.22 -15.26 -5.88
C CYS A 407 -12.16 -14.97 -6.94
N ARG A 408 -11.15 -15.86 -7.03
CA ARG A 408 -10.09 -15.79 -8.04
C ARG A 408 -10.59 -16.01 -9.47
N TYR A 409 -11.74 -16.66 -9.62
CA TYR A 409 -12.32 -16.96 -10.91
C TYR A 409 -13.35 -15.91 -11.32
N GLY A 410 -13.59 -15.80 -12.63
CA GLY A 410 -14.73 -15.09 -13.21
C GLY A 410 -15.50 -15.98 -14.19
N VAL A 411 -16.66 -15.50 -14.66
CA VAL A 411 -17.38 -16.13 -15.78
C VAL A 411 -17.36 -15.21 -16.97
N ASN A 412 -16.79 -15.67 -18.09
CA ASN A 412 -16.87 -14.96 -19.36
C ASN A 412 -18.34 -14.81 -19.76
N ALA A 413 -18.81 -13.57 -19.83
CA ALA A 413 -20.21 -13.23 -20.02
C ALA A 413 -20.70 -13.50 -21.45
N SER A 414 -19.81 -13.80 -22.39
CA SER A 414 -20.12 -14.05 -23.80
C SER A 414 -20.26 -15.52 -24.17
N ASN A 415 -19.64 -16.43 -23.43
CA ASN A 415 -19.71 -17.87 -23.67
C ASN A 415 -20.07 -18.71 -22.43
N GLY A 416 -20.07 -18.10 -21.23
CA GLY A 416 -20.38 -18.78 -19.98
C GLY A 416 -19.27 -19.69 -19.46
N GLU A 417 -18.04 -19.54 -19.92
CA GLU A 417 -16.86 -20.26 -19.44
C GLU A 417 -16.36 -19.69 -18.12
N VAL A 418 -15.96 -20.56 -17.19
CA VAL A 418 -15.29 -20.15 -15.95
C VAL A 418 -13.79 -20.01 -16.23
N ILE A 419 -13.24 -18.85 -15.91
CA ILE A 419 -11.86 -18.47 -16.22
C ILE A 419 -11.13 -18.03 -14.95
N ASP A 420 -9.83 -18.30 -14.87
CA ASP A 420 -8.97 -17.71 -13.83
C ASP A 420 -8.71 -16.25 -14.21
N LEU A 421 -8.98 -15.31 -13.31
CA LEU A 421 -8.80 -13.89 -13.60
C LEU A 421 -7.32 -13.52 -13.79
N ASN A 422 -6.37 -14.36 -13.33
CA ASN A 422 -4.94 -14.16 -13.59
C ASN A 422 -4.51 -14.52 -15.02
N ASP A 423 -5.36 -15.22 -15.78
CA ASP A 423 -5.07 -15.62 -17.17
C ASP A 423 -5.48 -14.54 -18.20
N LEU A 424 -6.04 -13.41 -17.76
CA LEU A 424 -6.54 -12.32 -18.61
C LEU A 424 -5.48 -11.24 -18.90
#